data_AF-A0A4Q4BTX7-F1
#
_entry.id   AF-A0A4Q4BTX7-F1
#
_cell.length_a   1.000
_cell.length_b   1.000
_cell.length_c   1.000
_cell.angle_alpha   90.00
_cell.angle_beta   90.00
_cell.angle_gamma   90.00
#
_symmetry.space_group_name_H-M   'P 1'
#
loop_
_entity.id
_entity.type
_entity.pdbx_description
1 polymer ?
#
loop_
_entity_poly.entity_id
_entity_poly.type
_entity_poly.pdbx_seq_one_letter_code
_entity_poly.pdbx_strand_id
1 'polypeptide(L)' 'MDTFVQQIINGLVLGSVYALVALGYTMVYGIINLINFAHGDVLMVGALTSWTVVTALK' A
#
# COMPACT_ATOMS: atom_id res chain seq x y z
N MET A 1 -17.23 12.60 -18.26
CA MET A 1 -16.22 13.05 -17.27
C MET A 1 -16.00 12.06 -16.14
N ASP A 2 -16.97 11.21 -15.78
CA ASP A 2 -16.84 10.25 -14.66
C ASP A 2 -15.63 9.31 -14.77
N THR A 3 -15.39 8.76 -15.95
CA THR A 3 -14.26 7.82 -16.15
C THR A 3 -12.91 8.50 -15.94
N PHE A 4 -12.77 9.78 -16.29
CA PHE A 4 -11.52 10.52 -16.11
C PHE A 4 -11.23 10.76 -14.62
N VAL A 5 -12.23 11.21 -13.87
CA VAL A 5 -12.11 11.42 -12.41
C VAL A 5 -11.86 10.10 -11.70
N GLN A 6 -12.56 9.03 -12.09
CA GLN A 6 -12.37 7.70 -11.53
C GLN A 6 -10.94 7.18 -11.75
N GLN A 7 -10.35 7.39 -12.94
CA GLN A 7 -8.97 6.97 -13.18
C GLN A 7 -7.94 7.77 -12.38
N ILE A 8 -8.17 9.06 -12.13
CA ILE A 8 -7.31 9.84 -11.22
C ILE A 8 -7.39 9.27 -9.81
N ILE A 9 -8.58 8.95 -9.31
CA ILE A 9 -8.75 8.36 -7.98
C ILE A 9 -8.08 6.98 -7.91
N ASN A 10 -8.28 6.12 -8.90
CA ASN A 10 -7.63 4.80 -8.96
C ASN A 10 -6.09 4.93 -8.99
N GLY A 11 -5.58 5.87 -9.79
CA GLY A 11 -4.15 6.17 -9.86
C GLY A 11 -3.59 6.67 -8.53
N LEU A 12 -4.33 7.53 -7.82
CA LEU A 12 -3.95 8.02 -6.50
C LEU A 12 -3.94 6.89 -5.46
N VAL A 13 -4.94 6.00 -5.49
CA VAL A 13 -5.01 4.84 -4.60
C VAL A 13 -3.80 3.93 -4.82
N LEU A 14 -3.54 3.50 -6.05
CA LEU A 14 -2.39 2.65 -6.36
C LEU A 14 -1.06 3.33 -6.05
N GLY A 15 -0.94 4.61 -6.41
CA GLY A 15 0.25 5.42 -6.14
C GLY A 15 0.52 5.58 -4.64
N SER A 16 -0.52 5.74 -3.81
CA SER A 16 -0.38 5.86 -2.35
C SER A 16 0.16 4.59 -1.72
N VAL A 17 -0.26 3.42 -2.21
CA VAL A 17 0.27 2.12 -1.74
C VAL A 17 1.75 2.01 -2.08
N TYR A 18 2.14 2.28 -3.33
CA TYR A 18 3.56 2.23 -3.72
C TYR A 18 4.43 3.26 -3.00
N ALA A 19 3.89 4.47 -2.77
CA ALA A 19 4.59 5.49 -2.01
C ALA A 19 4.83 5.06 -0.55
N LEU A 20 3.82 4.50 0.11
CA LEU A 20 3.96 3.98 1.48
C LEU A 20 4.99 2.85 1.57
N VAL A 21 5.01 1.96 0.58
CA VAL A 21 6.01 0.88 0.49
C VAL A 21 7.41 1.45 0.36
N ALA A 22 7.62 2.38 -0.60
CA ALA A 22 8.91 3.01 -0.81
C ALA A 22 9.39 3.78 0.44
N LEU A 23 8.48 4.49 1.12
CA LEU A 23 8.76 5.22 2.35
C LEU A 23 9.15 4.27 3.49
N GLY A 24 8.43 3.16 3.66
CA GLY A 24 8.76 2.11 4.63
C GLY A 24 10.15 1.52 4.40
N TYR A 25 10.50 1.18 3.16
CA TYR A 25 11.83 0.65 2.81
C TYR A 25 12.95 1.68 3.03
N THR A 26 12.74 2.95 2.66
CA THR A 26 13.76 3.99 2.86
C THR A 26 14.00 4.32 4.33
N MET A 27 12.96 4.32 5.17
CA MET A 27 13.12 4.52 6.62
C MET A 27 13.88 3.38 7.29
N VAL A 28 13.51 2.12 7.00
CA VAL A 28 14.14 0.96 7.65
C VAL A 28 15.58 0.79 7.17
N TYR A 29 15.82 0.88 5.87
CA TYR A 29 17.18 0.78 5.33
C TYR A 29 18.05 1.96 5.77
N GLY A 30 17.49 3.18 5.88
CA GLY A 30 18.23 4.36 6.34
C GLY A 30 18.71 4.27 7.78
N ILE A 31 18.05 3.51 8.65
CA ILE A 31 18.44 3.33 10.06
C ILE A 31 19.31 2.08 10.23
N ILE A 32 18.89 0.95 9.67
CA ILE A 32 19.48 -0.37 9.96
C ILE A 32 20.58 -0.74 8.94
N ASN A 33 20.60 -0.11 7.76
CA ASN A 33 21.48 -0.44 6.63
C ASN A 33 21.44 -1.92 6.21
N LEU A 34 20.35 -2.63 6.54
CA LEU A 34 20.10 -4.02 6.19
C LEU A 34 18.77 -4.12 5.42
N ILE A 35 18.75 -4.97 4.39
CA ILE A 35 17.55 -5.23 3.60
C ILE A 35 16.63 -6.14 4.42
N ASN A 36 15.44 -5.65 4.76
CA ASN A 36 14.41 -6.42 5.47
C ASN A 36 13.35 -6.94 4.47
N PHE A 37 13.20 -8.26 4.37
CA PHE A 37 12.21 -8.91 3.49
C PHE A 37 10.80 -9.04 4.11
N ALA A 38 10.62 -8.77 5.41
CA ALA A 38 9.32 -8.87 6.09
C ALA A 38 8.31 -7.81 5.66
N HIS A 39 8.73 -6.80 4.89
CA HIS A 39 7.82 -5.74 4.43
C HIS A 39 6.71 -6.29 3.52
N GLY A 40 6.96 -7.38 2.80
CA GLY A 40 5.95 -8.09 2.00
C GLY A 40 4.83 -8.70 2.87
N ASP A 41 5.18 -9.27 4.02
CA ASP A 41 4.20 -9.86 4.93
C ASP A 41 3.30 -8.80 5.57
N VAL A 42 3.88 -7.66 5.96
CA VAL A 42 3.12 -6.52 6.51
C VAL A 42 2.12 -5.98 5.48
N LEU A 43 2.53 -5.87 4.21
CA LEU A 43 1.65 -5.46 3.12
C LEU A 43 0.53 -6.48 2.89
N MET A 44 0.84 -7.78 2.94
CA MET A 44 -0.15 -8.83 2.76
C MET A 44 -1.21 -8.81 3.87
N VAL A 45 -0.80 -8.60 5.13
CA VAL A 45 -1.75 -8.42 6.25
C VAL A 45 -2.65 -7.21 6.02
N GLY A 46 -2.09 -6.07 5.59
CA GLY A 46 -2.87 -4.87 5.28
C GLY A 46 -3.89 -5.09 4.16
N ALA A 47 -3.49 -5.77 3.09
CA ALA A 47 -4.37 -6.09 1.96
C ALA A 47 -5.51 -7.03 2.36
N LEU A 48 -5.21 -8.11 3.09
CA LEU A 48 -6.22 -9.07 3.56
C LEU A 48 -7.17 -8.44 4.58
N THR A 49 -6.68 -7.58 5.47
CA THR A 49 -7.51 -6.84 6.42
C THR A 49 -8.45 -5.88 5.70
N SER A 50 -7.95 -5.12 4.72
CA SER A 50 -8.79 -4.23 3.91
C SER A 50 -9.87 -5.02 3.14
N TRP A 51 -9.48 -6.14 2.52
CA TRP A 51 -10.41 -6.99 1.78
C TRP A 51 -11.52 -7.60 2.66
N THR A 52 -11.17 -8.09 3.84
CA THR A 52 -12.14 -8.63 4.80
C THR A 52 -13.10 -7.55 5.31
N VAL A 53 -12.60 -6.36 5.64
CA VAL A 53 -13.42 -5.22 6.06
C VAL A 53 -14.39 -4.78 4.96
N VAL A 54 -13.92 -4.64 3.72
CA VAL A 54 -14.76 -4.29 2.57
C VAL A 54 -15.83 -5.35 2.33
N THR A 55 -15.49 -6.63 2.48
CA THR A 55 -16.44 -7.73 2.32
C THR A 55 -17.48 -7.76 3.43
N ALA A 56 -17.10 -7.43 4.67
CA ALA A 56 -18.00 -7.43 5.82
C ALA A 56 -18.95 -6.21 5.85
N LEU A 57 -18.53 -5.08 5.28
CA LEU A 57 -19.34 -3.85 5.18
C LEU A 57 -20.32 -3.84 4.02
N LYS A 58 -20.20 -4.81 3.10
CA LYS A 58 -21.00 -4.92 1.88
C LYS A 58 -22.17 -5.87 2.09
#